data_AF-A0A168H937-F1
#
_entry.id   AF-A0A168H937-F1
#
_cell.length_a   1.000
_cell.length_b   1.000
_cell.length_c   1.000
_cell.angle_alpha   90.00
_cell.angle_beta   90.00
_cell.angle_gamma   90.00
#
_symmetry.space_group_name_H-M   'P 1'
#
loop_
_entity.id
_entity.type
_entity.pdbx_description
1 polymer ?
#
loop_
_entity_poly.entity_id
_entity_poly.type
_entity_poly.pdbx_seq_one_letter_code
_entity_poly.pdbx_strand_id
1 'polypeptide(L)'
;MTMLSPIPVLLIYAALIVLIPFVLNCSNLGDVIPRLSYHLGIDYYLHKVEPVVICLGVVTFYSYVVLGFVFDIIQACRRTHDQGISQNSLLYGRFERAHRQLRKVFPPFVVSCLLMYANTTRFDTLRNSFMVLQTILLLVQPLAFMYHRPQAGLICKYFYRAVLFWSILYALFPREAQHYISYLTHFVSEGLGLYPTTHRSPRHYYNSKYPTNNKYYGSSSSTPSSNYQQWIL
;
A
#
# COMPACT_ATOMS: atom_id res chain seq x y z
N MET A 1 27.49 -12.42 -10.30
CA MET A 1 26.66 -11.40 -9.64
C MET A 1 27.42 -10.09 -9.74
N THR A 2 27.04 -9.19 -10.64
CA THR A 2 27.62 -7.85 -10.70
C THR A 2 27.10 -7.06 -9.51
N MET A 3 27.98 -6.70 -8.57
CA MET A 3 27.63 -5.75 -7.52
C MET A 3 27.39 -4.39 -8.21
N LEU A 4 26.13 -3.94 -8.24
CA LEU A 4 25.85 -2.54 -8.58
C LEU A 4 26.66 -1.67 -7.61
N SER A 5 27.32 -0.63 -8.13
CA SER A 5 28.00 0.33 -7.27
C SER A 5 26.99 0.96 -6.29
N PRO A 6 27.41 1.40 -5.10
CA PRO A 6 26.47 1.88 -4.08
C PRO A 6 25.70 3.13 -4.52
N ILE A 7 26.27 3.94 -5.41
CA ILE A 7 25.72 5.21 -5.89
C ILE A 7 24.37 5.04 -6.63
N PRO A 8 24.24 4.22 -7.69
CA PRO A 8 22.96 4.02 -8.39
C PRO A 8 21.89 3.43 -7.47
N VAL A 9 22.26 2.59 -6.50
CA VAL A 9 21.29 2.04 -5.53
C VAL A 9 20.75 3.16 -4.63
N LEU A 10 21.63 4.04 -4.14
CA LEU A 10 21.25 5.20 -3.33
C LEU A 10 20.32 6.14 -4.12
N LEU A 11 20.65 6.42 -5.38
CA LEU A 11 19.83 7.26 -6.25
C LEU A 11 18.43 6.67 -6.50
N ILE A 12 18.34 5.35 -6.69
CA ILE A 12 17.05 4.67 -6.84
C ILE A 12 16.22 4.82 -5.55
N TYR A 13 16.81 4.59 -4.37
CA TYR A 13 16.09 4.78 -3.12
C TYR A 13 15.67 6.23 -2.90
N ALA A 14 16.53 7.20 -3.19
CA ALA A 14 16.20 8.63 -3.11
C ALA A 14 15.01 8.98 -4.01
N ALA A 15 15.03 8.51 -5.27
CA ALA A 15 13.92 8.70 -6.19
C ALA A 15 12.63 8.03 -5.71
N LEU A 16 12.71 6.80 -5.20
CA LEU A 16 11.53 6.05 -4.72
C LEU A 16 10.93 6.66 -3.44
N ILE A 17 11.75 7.18 -2.54
CA ILE A 17 11.30 7.85 -1.31
C ILE A 17 10.42 9.07 -1.66
N VAL A 18 10.71 9.75 -2.76
CA VAL A 18 9.93 10.90 -3.25
C VAL A 18 8.74 10.45 -4.11
N LEU A 19 8.95 9.46 -4.99
CA LEU A 19 7.94 9.00 -5.94
C LEU A 19 6.77 8.28 -5.26
N ILE A 20 7.02 7.47 -4.23
CA ILE A 20 5.96 6.67 -3.58
C ILE A 20 4.89 7.56 -2.93
N PRO A 21 5.24 8.57 -2.10
CA PRO A 21 4.29 9.55 -1.61
C PRO A 21 3.48 10.22 -2.70
N PHE A 22 4.14 10.65 -3.78
CA PHE A 22 3.48 11.28 -4.91
C PHE A 22 2.47 10.35 -5.58
N VAL A 23 2.87 9.11 -5.90
CA VAL A 23 1.96 8.12 -6.50
C VAL A 23 0.80 7.83 -5.55
N LEU A 24 1.03 7.59 -4.26
CA LEU A 24 -0.04 7.24 -3.32
C LEU A 24 -1.06 8.36 -3.10
N ASN A 25 -0.62 9.62 -3.18
CA ASN A 25 -1.48 10.78 -2.99
C ASN A 25 -2.23 11.16 -4.28
N CYS A 26 -1.63 10.94 -5.45
CA CYS A 26 -2.25 11.24 -6.75
C CYS A 26 -3.09 10.09 -7.30
N SER A 27 -2.72 8.84 -7.01
CA SER A 27 -3.47 7.66 -7.42
C SER A 27 -4.44 7.27 -6.31
N ASN A 28 -5.74 7.36 -6.59
CA ASN A 28 -6.82 6.94 -5.69
C ASN A 28 -6.85 5.40 -5.50
N LEU A 29 -5.69 4.77 -5.31
CA LEU A 29 -5.52 3.32 -5.17
C LEU A 29 -6.32 2.77 -3.98
N GLY A 30 -6.45 3.56 -2.91
CA GLY A 30 -7.26 3.21 -1.74
C GLY A 30 -8.74 3.03 -2.04
N ASP A 31 -9.25 3.60 -3.14
CA ASP A 31 -10.65 3.44 -3.57
C ASP A 31 -10.88 2.21 -4.47
N VAL A 32 -9.82 1.57 -4.96
CA VAL A 32 -9.94 0.47 -5.93
C VAL A 32 -10.70 -0.71 -5.33
N ILE A 33 -10.40 -1.08 -4.08
CA ILE A 33 -11.08 -2.19 -3.39
C ILE A 33 -12.59 -1.88 -3.23
N PRO A 34 -13.00 -0.74 -2.61
CA PRO A 34 -14.40 -0.37 -2.54
C PRO A 34 -15.14 -0.36 -3.89
N ARG A 35 -14.52 0.21 -4.94
CA ARG A 35 -15.12 0.30 -6.28
C ARG A 35 -15.29 -1.06 -6.92
N LEU A 36 -14.29 -1.94 -6.82
CA LEU A 36 -14.36 -3.30 -7.35
C LEU A 36 -15.50 -4.08 -6.69
N SER A 37 -15.61 -3.96 -5.37
CA SER A 37 -16.64 -4.66 -4.62
C SER A 37 -18.06 -4.19 -4.93
N TYR A 38 -18.25 -2.88 -5.13
CA TYR A 38 -19.51 -2.31 -5.62
C TYR A 38 -19.88 -2.90 -6.99
N HIS A 39 -18.93 -2.94 -7.93
CA HIS A 39 -19.17 -3.51 -9.26
C HIS A 39 -19.46 -5.01 -9.24
N LEU A 40 -18.91 -5.75 -8.28
CA LEU A 40 -19.15 -7.18 -8.13
C LEU A 40 -20.45 -7.50 -7.37
N GLY A 41 -21.24 -6.48 -6.96
CA GLY A 41 -22.50 -6.68 -6.24
C GLY A 41 -22.31 -7.30 -4.85
N ILE A 42 -21.13 -7.17 -4.23
CA ILE A 42 -20.79 -7.70 -2.90
C ILE A 42 -21.27 -6.72 -1.81
N ASP A 43 -22.31 -5.93 -2.10
CA ASP A 43 -22.73 -4.78 -1.30
C ASP A 43 -23.25 -5.13 0.10
N TYR A 44 -23.63 -6.39 0.35
CA TYR A 44 -24.28 -6.75 1.62
C TYR A 44 -23.35 -6.84 2.84
N TYR A 45 -22.02 -6.82 2.66
CA TYR A 45 -21.06 -7.00 3.76
C TYR A 45 -19.83 -6.08 3.72
N LEU A 46 -19.73 -5.13 2.79
CA LEU A 46 -18.49 -4.38 2.60
C LEU A 46 -18.09 -3.46 3.76
N HIS A 47 -19.05 -2.99 4.56
CA HIS A 47 -18.74 -2.29 5.82
C HIS A 47 -18.09 -3.21 6.88
N LYS A 48 -18.12 -4.53 6.68
CA LYS A 48 -17.50 -5.54 7.54
C LYS A 48 -16.21 -6.12 6.95
N VAL A 49 -16.05 -6.16 5.62
CA VAL A 49 -14.84 -6.72 5.01
C VAL A 49 -13.75 -5.66 4.97
N GLU A 50 -12.81 -5.76 5.89
CA GLU A 50 -11.74 -4.79 6.01
C GLU A 50 -10.66 -5.01 4.94
N PRO A 51 -10.11 -3.94 4.33
CA PRO A 51 -9.07 -4.05 3.29
C PRO A 51 -7.87 -4.90 3.71
N VAL A 52 -7.54 -4.90 5.01
CA VAL A 52 -6.49 -5.73 5.58
C VAL A 52 -6.76 -7.23 5.38
N VAL A 53 -8.01 -7.68 5.57
CA VAL A 53 -8.41 -9.09 5.42
C VAL A 53 -8.31 -9.49 3.95
N ILE A 54 -8.73 -8.62 3.03
CA ILE A 54 -8.65 -8.87 1.58
C ILE A 54 -7.18 -8.96 1.16
N CYS A 55 -6.36 -7.95 1.51
CA CYS A 55 -4.95 -7.92 1.14
C CYS A 55 -4.18 -9.11 1.71
N LEU A 56 -4.34 -9.42 3.00
CA LEU A 56 -3.71 -10.58 3.64
C LEU A 56 -4.21 -11.88 3.01
N GLY A 57 -5.52 -12.03 2.78
CA GLY A 57 -6.12 -13.23 2.20
C GLY A 57 -5.61 -13.50 0.79
N VAL A 58 -5.63 -12.49 -0.09
CA VAL A 58 -5.14 -12.59 -1.47
C VAL A 58 -3.66 -12.97 -1.50
N VAL A 59 -2.83 -12.30 -0.70
CA VAL A 59 -1.39 -12.58 -0.66
C VAL A 59 -1.08 -13.94 -0.07
N THR A 60 -1.80 -14.37 0.96
CA THR A 60 -1.64 -15.69 1.58
C THR A 60 -2.04 -16.80 0.60
N PHE A 61 -3.20 -16.65 -0.04
CA PHE A 61 -3.65 -17.57 -1.08
C PHE A 61 -2.63 -17.67 -2.22
N TYR A 62 -2.16 -16.53 -2.72
CA TYR A 62 -1.18 -16.50 -3.80
C TYR A 62 0.17 -17.15 -3.40
N SER A 63 0.68 -16.83 -2.21
CA SER A 63 2.01 -17.28 -1.77
C SER A 63 2.07 -18.75 -1.43
N TYR A 64 1.02 -19.28 -0.77
CA TYR A 64 1.01 -20.65 -0.27
C TYR A 64 0.24 -21.61 -1.17
N VAL A 65 -0.91 -21.19 -1.72
CA VAL A 65 -1.72 -22.06 -2.57
C VAL A 65 -1.19 -22.03 -3.99
N VAL A 66 -1.21 -20.87 -4.64
CA VAL A 66 -0.87 -20.78 -6.07
C VAL A 66 0.61 -21.10 -6.30
N LEU A 67 1.52 -20.36 -5.68
CA LEU A 67 2.95 -20.56 -5.90
C LEU A 67 3.49 -21.83 -5.24
N GLY A 68 2.93 -22.24 -4.10
CA GLY A 68 3.26 -23.52 -3.48
C GLY A 68 2.90 -24.70 -4.40
N PHE A 69 1.66 -24.72 -4.91
CA PHE A 69 1.22 -25.76 -5.84
C PHE A 69 2.06 -25.81 -7.12
N VAL A 70 2.36 -24.66 -7.72
CA VAL A 70 3.23 -24.60 -8.91
C VAL A 70 4.64 -25.11 -8.58
N PHE A 71 5.18 -24.78 -7.40
CA PHE A 71 6.48 -25.29 -6.96
C PHE A 71 6.49 -26.82 -6.86
N ASP A 72 5.44 -27.40 -6.26
CA ASP A 72 5.33 -28.84 -6.04
C ASP A 72 5.18 -29.60 -7.36
N ILE A 73 4.40 -29.08 -8.31
CA ILE A 73 4.30 -29.64 -9.67
C ILE A 73 5.67 -29.65 -10.34
N ILE A 74 6.36 -28.52 -10.33
CA ILE A 74 7.67 -28.39 -10.97
C ILE A 74 8.67 -29.37 -10.34
N GLN A 75 8.64 -29.54 -9.02
CA GLN A 75 9.51 -30.47 -8.31
C GLN A 75 9.17 -31.94 -8.62
N ALA A 76 7.87 -32.28 -8.72
CA ALA A 76 7.42 -33.61 -9.10
C ALA A 76 7.85 -33.99 -10.52
N CYS A 77 7.65 -33.08 -11.50
CA CYS A 77 8.08 -33.27 -12.88
C CYS A 77 9.60 -33.42 -13.04
N ARG A 78 10.39 -32.82 -12.14
CA ARG A 78 11.86 -32.96 -12.18
C ARG A 78 12.30 -34.36 -11.73
N ARG A 79 11.71 -34.90 -10.68
CA ARG A 79 12.07 -36.23 -10.14
C ARG A 79 11.83 -37.35 -11.15
N THR A 80 10.89 -37.16 -12.08
CA THR A 80 10.56 -38.14 -13.12
C THR A 80 11.40 -38.02 -14.38
N HIS A 81 12.09 -36.89 -14.61
CA HIS A 81 12.72 -36.55 -15.89
C HIS A 81 14.27 -36.45 -15.82
N ASP A 82 14.90 -37.33 -15.06
CA ASP A 82 16.33 -37.29 -14.68
C ASP A 82 17.33 -37.62 -15.82
N GLN A 83 16.91 -37.61 -17.10
CA GLN A 83 17.76 -38.04 -18.24
C GLN A 83 18.04 -36.98 -19.32
N GLY A 84 17.69 -35.72 -19.11
CA GLY A 84 18.16 -34.66 -19.99
C GLY A 84 17.54 -33.31 -19.68
N ILE A 85 18.12 -32.26 -20.25
CA ILE A 85 17.59 -30.89 -20.38
C ILE A 85 18.26 -29.85 -19.45
N SER A 86 19.29 -29.21 -20.02
CA SER A 86 19.96 -27.99 -19.52
C SER A 86 19.00 -26.79 -19.33
N GLN A 87 17.94 -26.65 -20.13
CA GLN A 87 16.99 -25.51 -20.05
C GLN A 87 16.00 -25.57 -18.87
N ASN A 88 15.53 -26.76 -18.48
CA ASN A 88 14.63 -26.94 -17.34
C ASN A 88 15.31 -26.54 -16.02
N SER A 89 16.64 -26.69 -15.95
CA SER A 89 17.43 -26.27 -14.79
C SER A 89 17.41 -24.74 -14.56
N LEU A 90 17.39 -23.95 -15.64
CA LEU A 90 17.41 -22.48 -15.56
C LEU A 90 16.07 -21.90 -15.10
N LEU A 91 14.95 -22.39 -15.68
CA LEU A 91 13.61 -21.97 -15.28
C LEU A 91 13.30 -22.38 -13.85
N TYR A 92 13.66 -23.61 -13.47
CA TYR A 92 13.57 -24.09 -12.10
C TYR A 92 14.34 -23.17 -11.14
N GLY A 93 15.60 -22.86 -11.45
CA GLY A 93 16.42 -21.98 -10.61
C GLY A 93 15.86 -20.55 -10.49
N ARG A 94 15.19 -20.03 -11.54
CA ARG A 94 14.50 -18.73 -11.47
C ARG A 94 13.25 -18.80 -10.60
N PHE A 95 12.44 -19.85 -10.77
CA PHE A 95 11.23 -20.05 -9.98
C PHE A 95 11.55 -20.27 -8.49
N GLU A 96 12.55 -21.09 -8.18
CA GLU A 96 13.00 -21.31 -6.82
C GLU A 96 13.50 -20.01 -6.15
N ARG A 97 14.24 -19.17 -6.89
CA ARG A 97 14.64 -17.84 -6.40
C ARG A 97 13.44 -16.95 -6.15
N ALA A 98 12.48 -16.90 -7.07
CA ALA A 98 11.25 -16.12 -6.92
C ALA A 98 10.47 -16.55 -5.67
N HIS A 99 10.28 -17.87 -5.48
CA HIS A 99 9.60 -18.43 -4.31
C HIS A 99 10.31 -18.13 -3.00
N ARG A 100 11.64 -18.31 -2.95
CA ARG A 100 12.45 -17.96 -1.77
C ARG A 100 12.39 -16.47 -1.44
N GLN A 101 12.39 -15.60 -2.45
CA GLN A 101 12.25 -14.16 -2.23
C GLN A 101 10.88 -13.83 -1.67
N LEU A 102 9.81 -14.42 -2.21
CA LEU A 102 8.45 -14.20 -1.73
C LEU A 102 8.28 -14.57 -0.26
N ARG A 103 8.75 -15.77 0.13
CA ARG A 103 8.75 -16.22 1.54
C ARG A 103 9.52 -15.29 2.47
N LYS A 104 10.55 -14.60 1.99
CA LYS A 104 11.32 -13.62 2.78
C LYS A 104 10.58 -12.30 2.95
N VAL A 105 9.80 -11.86 1.96
CA VAL A 105 9.08 -10.57 2.01
C VAL A 105 7.67 -10.67 2.60
N PHE A 106 7.11 -11.88 2.66
CA PHE A 106 5.77 -12.13 3.22
C PHE A 106 5.66 -11.76 4.71
N PRO A 107 6.56 -12.16 5.63
CA PRO A 107 6.41 -11.77 7.04
C PRO A 107 6.46 -10.25 7.27
N PRO A 108 7.40 -9.49 6.66
CA PRO A 108 7.37 -8.02 6.73
C PRO A 108 6.08 -7.40 6.19
N PHE A 109 5.48 -7.96 5.12
CA PHE A 109 4.18 -7.52 4.61
C PHE A 109 3.09 -7.68 5.67
N VAL A 110 2.99 -8.86 6.28
CA VAL A 110 1.99 -9.15 7.32
C VAL A 110 2.15 -8.19 8.50
N VAL A 111 3.37 -8.00 8.99
CA VAL A 111 3.66 -7.08 10.10
C VAL A 111 3.27 -5.65 9.74
N SER A 112 3.62 -5.17 8.54
CA SER A 112 3.24 -3.85 8.04
C SER A 112 1.72 -3.67 7.97
N CYS A 113 0.99 -4.64 7.42
CA CYS A 113 -0.46 -4.62 7.35
C CYS A 113 -1.12 -4.57 8.73
N LEU A 114 -0.65 -5.39 9.68
CA LEU A 114 -1.16 -5.41 11.06
C LEU A 114 -0.84 -4.11 11.81
N LEU A 115 0.38 -3.58 11.66
CA LEU A 115 0.77 -2.30 12.26
C LEU A 115 -0.09 -1.15 11.75
N MET A 116 -0.31 -1.07 10.43
CA MET A 116 -1.19 -0.07 9.86
C MET A 116 -2.62 -0.25 10.37
N TYR A 117 -3.12 -1.48 10.41
CA TYR A 117 -4.47 -1.76 10.90
C TYR A 117 -4.66 -1.32 12.37
N ALA A 118 -3.68 -1.59 13.22
CA ALA A 118 -3.75 -1.26 14.65
C ALA A 118 -3.61 0.23 14.94
N ASN A 119 -2.79 0.96 14.18
CA ASN A 119 -2.38 2.33 14.52
C ASN A 119 -3.01 3.44 13.67
N THR A 120 -3.81 3.11 12.66
CA THR A 120 -4.39 4.10 11.74
C THR A 120 -5.91 4.00 11.68
N THR A 121 -6.58 5.08 11.25
CA THR A 121 -8.04 5.13 11.27
C THR A 121 -8.67 4.17 10.26
N ARG A 122 -9.85 3.64 10.59
CA ARG A 122 -10.54 2.60 9.80
C ARG A 122 -10.88 3.03 8.37
N PHE A 123 -11.02 4.33 8.13
CA PHE A 123 -11.44 4.89 6.84
C PHE A 123 -10.34 5.75 6.19
N ASP A 124 -9.08 5.56 6.58
CA ASP A 124 -7.99 6.29 5.96
C ASP A 124 -7.69 5.76 4.54
N THR A 125 -7.83 6.63 3.56
CA THR A 125 -7.55 6.31 2.15
C THR A 125 -6.08 5.99 1.95
N LEU A 126 -5.19 6.67 2.67
CA LEU A 126 -3.75 6.50 2.53
C LEU A 126 -3.31 5.13 3.05
N ARG A 127 -3.86 4.69 4.19
CA ARG A 127 -3.70 3.32 4.71
C ARG A 127 -4.10 2.28 3.66
N ASN A 128 -5.28 2.44 3.06
CA ASN A 128 -5.78 1.51 2.05
C ASN A 128 -4.87 1.51 0.81
N SER A 129 -4.42 2.68 0.35
CA SER A 129 -3.46 2.80 -0.76
C SER A 129 -2.14 2.07 -0.46
N PHE A 130 -1.59 2.19 0.75
CA PHE A 130 -0.38 1.45 1.15
C PHE A 130 -0.60 -0.07 1.14
N MET A 131 -1.74 -0.55 1.66
CA MET A 131 -2.05 -1.99 1.67
C MET A 131 -2.20 -2.55 0.25
N VAL A 132 -2.92 -1.83 -0.62
CA VAL A 132 -3.12 -2.21 -2.03
C VAL A 132 -1.79 -2.21 -2.79
N LEU A 133 -0.99 -1.14 -2.65
CA LEU A 133 0.27 -1.03 -3.36
C LEU A 133 1.26 -2.12 -2.92
N GLN A 134 1.38 -2.40 -1.62
CA GLN A 134 2.20 -3.52 -1.12
C GLN A 134 1.72 -4.87 -1.68
N THR A 135 0.41 -5.08 -1.72
CA THR A 135 -0.20 -6.29 -2.27
C THR A 135 0.18 -6.46 -3.74
N ILE A 136 -0.03 -5.45 -4.57
CA ILE A 136 0.30 -5.49 -6.01
C ILE A 136 1.78 -5.79 -6.22
N LEU A 137 2.67 -5.09 -5.51
CA LEU A 137 4.11 -5.28 -5.65
C LEU A 137 4.53 -6.69 -5.29
N LEU A 138 3.96 -7.25 -4.22
CA LEU A 138 4.29 -8.58 -3.75
C LEU A 138 3.76 -9.67 -4.70
N LEU A 139 2.61 -9.45 -5.35
CA LEU A 139 2.09 -10.32 -6.42
C LEU A 139 2.95 -10.26 -7.70
N VAL A 140 3.43 -9.07 -8.06
CA VAL A 140 4.27 -8.86 -9.26
C VAL A 140 5.71 -9.33 -9.05
N GLN A 141 6.20 -9.33 -7.81
CA GLN A 141 7.59 -9.66 -7.49
C GLN A 141 8.08 -11.02 -8.07
N PRO A 142 7.38 -12.15 -7.87
CA PRO A 142 7.82 -13.42 -8.45
C PRO A 142 7.83 -13.40 -9.99
N LEU A 143 6.87 -12.73 -10.63
CA LEU A 143 6.86 -12.53 -12.09
C LEU A 143 8.09 -11.76 -12.55
N ALA A 144 8.46 -10.69 -11.84
CA ALA A 144 9.63 -9.87 -12.13
C ALA A 144 10.95 -10.66 -12.00
N PHE A 145 11.04 -11.62 -11.07
CA PHE A 145 12.21 -12.50 -10.92
C PHE A 145 12.27 -13.65 -11.93
N MET A 146 11.12 -14.06 -12.48
CA MET A 146 11.08 -15.04 -13.58
C MET A 146 11.43 -14.41 -14.93
N TYR A 147 11.24 -13.10 -15.08
CA TYR A 147 11.51 -12.38 -16.31
C TYR A 147 12.98 -12.47 -16.73
N HIS A 148 13.24 -12.47 -18.04
CA HIS A 148 14.58 -12.71 -18.60
C HIS A 148 15.62 -11.67 -18.15
N ARG A 149 15.18 -10.43 -17.84
CA ARG A 149 16.06 -9.36 -17.37
C ARG A 149 16.13 -9.32 -15.83
N PRO A 150 17.28 -9.63 -15.21
CA PRO A 150 17.42 -9.66 -13.74
C PRO A 150 17.24 -8.30 -13.08
N GLN A 151 17.37 -7.21 -13.85
CA GLN A 151 17.16 -5.84 -13.38
C GLN A 151 15.70 -5.59 -12.95
N ALA A 152 14.72 -6.21 -13.62
CA ALA A 152 13.30 -6.04 -13.30
C ALA A 152 12.98 -6.51 -11.86
N GLY A 153 13.50 -7.68 -11.48
CA GLY A 153 13.36 -8.21 -10.12
C GLY A 153 14.03 -7.32 -9.05
N LEU A 154 15.18 -6.71 -9.38
CA LEU A 154 15.86 -5.78 -8.46
C LEU A 154 15.07 -4.49 -8.27
N ILE A 155 14.56 -3.89 -9.35
CA ILE A 155 13.75 -2.67 -9.28
C ILE A 155 12.48 -2.92 -8.46
N CYS A 156 11.77 -4.02 -8.74
CA CYS A 156 10.57 -4.40 -7.99
C CYS A 156 10.87 -4.58 -6.49
N LYS A 157 12.00 -5.22 -6.16
CA LYS A 157 12.46 -5.36 -4.77
C LYS A 157 12.74 -4.02 -4.09
N TYR A 158 13.37 -3.05 -4.78
CA TYR A 158 13.62 -1.72 -4.22
C TYR A 158 12.33 -0.94 -4.01
N PHE A 159 11.42 -1.02 -4.99
CA PHE A 159 10.09 -0.42 -4.90
C PHE A 159 9.32 -0.96 -3.70
N TYR A 160 9.26 -2.29 -3.56
CA TYR A 160 8.62 -2.94 -2.41
C TYR A 160 9.21 -2.49 -1.07
N ARG A 161 10.54 -2.46 -0.94
CA ARG A 161 11.21 -2.02 0.30
C ARG A 161 10.92 -0.57 0.64
N ALA A 162 10.89 0.31 -0.35
CA ALA A 162 10.60 1.72 -0.13
C ALA A 162 9.12 1.93 0.26
N VAL A 163 8.19 1.16 -0.32
CA VAL A 163 6.78 1.19 0.09
C VAL A 163 6.63 0.65 1.51
N LEU A 164 7.31 -0.45 1.84
CA LEU A 164 7.31 -1.03 3.18
C LEU A 164 7.87 -0.07 4.23
N PHE A 165 8.93 0.67 3.88
CA PHE A 165 9.48 1.72 4.75
C PHE A 165 8.43 2.80 5.05
N TRP A 166 7.80 3.34 4.01
CA TRP A 166 6.78 4.37 4.16
C TRP A 166 5.53 3.87 4.90
N SER A 167 5.12 2.62 4.67
CA SER A 167 3.96 2.04 5.36
C SER A 167 4.24 1.82 6.85
N ILE A 168 5.45 1.40 7.22
CA ILE A 168 5.87 1.29 8.62
C ILE A 168 5.97 2.68 9.25
N LEU A 169 6.60 3.65 8.56
CA LEU A 169 6.71 5.02 9.06
C LEU A 169 5.32 5.63 9.30
N TYR A 170 4.41 5.43 8.36
CA TYR A 170 3.02 5.88 8.47
C TYR A 170 2.23 5.12 9.54
N ALA A 171 2.49 3.83 9.74
CA ALA A 171 1.87 3.09 10.84
C ALA A 171 2.35 3.58 12.22
N LEU A 172 3.62 3.96 12.36
CA LEU A 172 4.18 4.43 13.63
C LEU A 172 3.84 5.90 13.93
N PHE A 173 3.87 6.75 12.90
CA PHE A 173 3.71 8.20 13.01
C PHE A 173 2.71 8.71 11.95
N PRO A 174 1.42 8.36 12.06
CA PRO A 174 0.45 8.59 10.98
C PRO A 174 0.28 10.07 10.63
N ARG A 175 0.31 10.97 11.63
CA ARG A 175 0.12 12.41 11.42
C ARG A 175 1.33 13.04 10.73
N GLU A 176 2.52 12.73 11.23
CA GLU A 176 3.78 13.25 10.73
C GLU A 176 4.06 12.72 9.32
N ALA A 177 3.90 11.41 9.12
CA ALA A 177 4.08 10.79 7.81
C ALA A 177 3.09 11.34 6.79
N GLN A 178 1.82 11.54 7.13
CA GLN A 178 0.84 12.16 6.24
C GLN A 178 1.23 13.60 5.87
N HIS A 179 1.75 14.37 6.83
CA HIS A 179 2.25 15.72 6.58
C HIS A 179 3.45 15.70 5.60
N TYR A 180 4.43 14.83 5.83
CA TYR A 180 5.59 14.69 4.92
C TYR A 180 5.18 14.21 3.53
N ILE A 181 4.25 13.26 3.45
CA ILE A 181 3.72 12.77 2.16
C ILE A 181 3.07 13.93 1.39
N SER A 182 2.21 14.70 2.07
CA SER A 182 1.54 15.85 1.45
C SER A 182 2.53 16.91 0.99
N TYR A 183 3.53 17.23 1.83
CA TYR A 183 4.58 18.19 1.51
C TYR A 183 5.41 17.74 0.30
N LEU A 184 5.85 16.47 0.26
CA LEU A 184 6.60 15.91 -0.86
C LEU A 184 5.77 15.90 -2.14
N THR A 185 4.49 15.52 -2.08
CA THR A 185 3.61 15.57 -3.24
C THR A 185 3.51 16.99 -3.80
N HIS A 186 3.34 17.98 -2.93
CA HIS A 186 3.26 19.39 -3.32
C HIS A 186 4.56 19.87 -3.99
N PHE A 187 5.70 19.60 -3.36
CA PHE A 187 7.02 19.96 -3.89
C PHE A 187 7.28 19.34 -5.28
N VAL A 188 6.90 18.06 -5.47
CA VAL A 188 7.04 17.39 -6.77
C VAL A 188 6.06 17.94 -7.80
N SER A 189 4.81 18.20 -7.40
CA SER A 189 3.80 18.80 -8.27
C SER A 189 4.22 20.20 -8.75
N GLU A 190 4.84 20.99 -7.87
CA GLU A 190 5.50 22.27 -8.19
C GLU A 190 6.59 22.11 -9.22
N GLY A 191 7.55 21.23 -8.94
CA GLY A 191 8.68 21.00 -9.84
C GLY A 191 8.27 20.47 -11.21
N LEU A 192 7.15 19.74 -11.30
CA LEU A 192 6.63 19.19 -12.56
C LEU A 192 5.63 20.14 -13.25
N GLY A 193 5.27 21.28 -12.66
CA GLY A 193 4.30 22.22 -13.21
C GLY A 193 2.87 21.65 -13.32
N LEU A 194 2.52 20.65 -12.51
CA LEU A 194 1.27 19.89 -12.61
C LEU A 194 0.08 20.51 -11.88
N TYR A 195 0.15 21.78 -11.45
CA TYR A 195 -0.96 22.41 -10.76
C TYR A 195 -2.19 22.61 -11.64
N PRO A 196 -3.38 22.12 -11.23
CA PRO A 196 -4.57 22.92 -11.34
C PRO A 196 -4.52 23.98 -10.24
N THR A 197 -4.69 25.24 -10.61
CA THR A 197 -4.99 26.34 -9.69
C THR A 197 -6.22 26.01 -8.85
N THR A 198 -6.05 25.48 -7.64
CA THR A 198 -7.00 25.69 -6.54
C THR A 198 -6.35 25.27 -5.22
N HIS A 199 -5.89 26.27 -4.49
CA HIS A 199 -5.69 26.23 -3.04
C HIS A 199 -6.91 25.58 -2.38
N ARG A 200 -6.82 24.31 -1.97
CA ARG A 200 -7.67 23.75 -0.92
C ARG A 200 -6.77 23.33 0.23
N SER A 201 -6.56 24.29 1.13
CA SER A 201 -5.95 24.06 2.43
C SER A 201 -6.60 22.84 3.11
N PRO A 202 -5.83 21.98 3.79
CA PRO A 202 -6.36 20.82 4.53
C PRO A 202 -7.35 21.20 5.65
N ARG A 203 -7.52 22.49 5.96
CA ARG A 203 -8.57 22.99 6.87
C ARG A 203 -10.01 22.86 6.33
N HIS A 204 -10.23 22.69 5.03
CA HIS A 204 -11.60 22.69 4.49
C HIS A 204 -12.31 21.33 4.47
N TYR A 205 -11.63 20.22 4.79
CA TYR A 205 -12.28 18.91 4.80
C TYR A 205 -13.17 18.65 6.03
N TYR A 206 -12.99 19.43 7.11
CA TYR A 206 -13.77 19.27 8.33
C TYR A 206 -15.14 19.95 8.31
N ASN A 207 -15.43 20.80 7.32
CA ASN A 207 -16.60 21.69 7.34
C ASN A 207 -17.71 21.33 6.34
N SER A 208 -17.52 20.33 5.47
CA SER A 208 -18.53 19.95 4.46
C SER A 208 -19.43 18.78 4.89
N LYS A 209 -19.08 18.06 5.96
CA LYS A 209 -19.88 16.91 6.45
C LYS A 209 -20.94 17.27 7.49
N TYR A 210 -20.93 18.52 7.96
CA TYR A 210 -21.99 19.09 8.77
C TYR A 210 -22.36 20.44 8.14
N PRO A 211 -23.45 20.53 7.36
CA PRO A 211 -24.01 21.85 7.09
C PRO A 211 -24.38 22.45 8.45
N THR A 212 -23.63 23.46 8.88
CA THR A 212 -24.03 24.31 10.00
C THR A 212 -25.34 24.94 9.57
N ASN A 213 -26.43 24.41 10.10
CA ASN A 213 -27.78 24.87 9.84
C ASN A 213 -27.98 26.18 10.60
N ASN A 214 -27.27 27.23 10.17
CA ASN A 214 -27.42 28.59 10.68
C ASN A 214 -28.61 29.25 9.98
N LYS A 215 -29.81 28.90 10.45
CA LYS A 215 -30.99 29.75 10.32
C LYS A 215 -31.84 29.54 11.57
N TYR A 216 -31.78 30.48 12.52
CA TYR A 216 -32.89 31.42 12.76
C TYR A 216 -32.67 32.28 14.01
N TYR A 217 -32.93 33.59 13.84
CA TYR A 217 -33.31 34.66 14.80
C TYR A 217 -32.48 34.78 16.09
N GLY A 218 -31.88 35.91 16.43
CA GLY A 218 -32.48 37.24 16.47
C GLY A 218 -31.99 37.87 17.78
N SER A 219 -31.60 39.13 17.70
CA SER A 219 -31.07 39.97 18.77
C SER A 219 -31.95 40.03 20.03
N SER A 220 -31.40 39.71 21.21
CA SER A 220 -31.59 40.50 22.44
C SER A 220 -30.73 39.98 23.61
N SER A 221 -30.16 40.95 24.33
CA SER A 221 -29.35 40.92 25.54
C SER A 221 -29.94 40.21 26.77
N SER A 222 -29.12 39.46 27.52
CA SER A 222 -28.92 39.58 28.99
C SER A 222 -28.15 38.39 29.60
N THR A 223 -27.01 38.69 30.26
CA THR A 223 -26.30 38.07 31.41
C THR A 223 -26.16 36.53 31.60
N PRO A 224 -25.02 36.08 32.17
CA PRO A 224 -24.65 34.67 32.26
C PRO A 224 -25.22 34.01 33.52
N SER A 225 -25.62 32.74 33.41
CA SER A 225 -25.85 31.88 34.57
C SER A 225 -25.31 30.47 34.31
N SER A 226 -24.71 29.97 35.37
CA SER A 226 -24.01 28.70 35.54
C SER A 226 -24.96 27.51 35.64
N ASN A 227 -24.34 26.33 35.55
CA ASN A 227 -24.85 24.98 35.90
C ASN A 227 -25.57 24.23 34.77
N TYR A 228 -24.96 23.12 34.34
CA TYR A 228 -25.47 21.74 34.40
C TYR A 228 -24.35 20.85 33.80
N GLN A 229 -23.56 20.17 34.65
CA GLN A 229 -23.69 18.73 34.99
C GLN A 229 -23.63 17.81 33.76
N GLN A 230 -22.52 17.06 33.61
CA GLN A 230 -22.35 15.69 34.12
C GLN A 230 -23.28 14.65 33.45
N TRP A 231 -22.71 13.92 32.50
CA TRP A 231 -22.96 12.51 32.13
C TRP A 231 -21.63 12.07 31.48
N ILE A 232 -20.71 11.23 32.01
CA ILE A 232 -20.78 9.85 32.56
C ILE A 232 -21.67 8.99 31.64
N LEU A 233 -21.19 8.04 30.84
CA LEU A 233 -20.18 6.98 31.02
C LEU A 233 -19.31 6.79 29.76
#